data_AF-G4TNX8-F1
#
_entry.id   AF-G4TNX8-F1
#
_cell.length_a   1.000
_cell.length_b   1.000
_cell.length_c   1.000
_cell.angle_alpha   90.00
_cell.angle_beta   90.00
_cell.angle_gamma   90.00
#
_symmetry.space_group_name_H-M   'P 1'
#
loop_
_entity.id
_entity.type
_entity.pdbx_description
1 polymer ?
#
loop_
_entity_poly.entity_id
_entity_poly.type
_entity_poly.pdbx_seq_one_letter_code
_entity_poly.pdbx_strand_id
1 'polypeptide(L)'
;MLRKSTHLTLQHFILRSRVLQFYRSVIRATRHIPGIDARRDTRRWIRGEIERSAGLTDTDDIEQQLSHLQRLMKQVLPGFNLAARQRPK
;
A
#
# COMPACT_ATOMS: atom_id res chain seq x y z
N MET A 1 14.22 -22.30 14.86
CA MET A 1 13.50 -21.36 13.98
C MET A 1 12.08 -21.87 13.81
N LEU A 2 11.09 -21.21 14.40
CA LEU A 2 9.68 -21.59 14.28
C LEU A 2 9.22 -21.28 12.85
N ARG A 3 8.87 -22.29 12.04
CA ARG A 3 8.17 -22.05 10.77
C ARG A 3 6.77 -21.55 11.11
N LYS A 4 6.50 -20.27 10.87
CA LYS A 4 5.15 -19.71 11.00
C LYS A 4 4.25 -20.31 9.91
N SER A 5 3.00 -20.57 10.28
CA SER A 5 2.01 -21.31 9.50
C SER A 5 1.71 -20.66 8.14
N THR A 6 1.73 -21.46 7.06
CA THR A 6 1.43 -21.03 5.69
C THR A 6 -0.07 -21.01 5.37
N HIS A 7 -0.93 -21.13 6.38
CA HIS A 7 -2.38 -21.15 6.19
C HIS A 7 -2.96 -19.73 6.12
N LEU A 8 -3.78 -19.48 5.10
CA LEU A 8 -4.52 -18.23 4.98
C LEU A 8 -5.53 -18.10 6.13
N THR A 9 -5.44 -17.00 6.86
CA THR A 9 -6.35 -16.66 7.97
C THR A 9 -7.24 -15.47 7.61
N LEU A 10 -8.25 -15.18 8.44
CA LEU A 10 -9.04 -13.95 8.32
C LEU A 10 -8.16 -12.68 8.33
N GLN A 11 -7.08 -12.67 9.11
CA GLN A 11 -6.14 -11.54 9.14
C GLN A 11 -5.49 -11.32 7.77
N HIS A 12 -5.10 -12.38 7.06
CA HIS A 12 -4.59 -12.27 5.68
C HIS A 12 -5.61 -11.62 4.74
N PHE A 13 -6.88 -11.99 4.85
CA PHE A 13 -7.97 -11.40 4.06
C PHE A 13 -8.15 -9.89 4.35
N ILE A 14 -8.13 -9.51 5.62
CA ILE A 14 -8.20 -8.11 6.06
C ILE A 14 -6.98 -7.34 5.53
N LEU A 15 -5.78 -7.90 5.66
CA LEU A 15 -4.54 -7.26 5.19
C LEU A 15 -4.52 -7.08 3.68
N ARG A 16 -4.96 -8.08 2.91
CA ARG A 16 -5.13 -7.95 1.46
C ARG A 16 -6.08 -6.80 1.10
N SER A 17 -7.18 -6.66 1.83
CA SER A 17 -8.12 -5.54 1.66
C SER A 17 -7.47 -4.18 1.95
N ARG A 18 -6.67 -4.09 3.01
CA ARG A 18 -5.92 -2.86 3.38
C ARG A 18 -4.85 -2.50 2.35
N VAL A 19 -4.11 -3.48 1.83
CA VAL A 19 -3.12 -3.28 0.75
C VAL A 19 -3.81 -2.74 -0.51
N LEU A 20 -4.96 -3.33 -0.90
CA LEU A 20 -5.73 -2.84 -2.05
C LEU A 20 -6.29 -1.43 -1.85
N GLN A 21 -6.76 -1.11 -0.63
CA GLN A 21 -7.21 0.24 -0.30
C GLN A 21 -6.05 1.24 -0.41
N PHE A 22 -4.89 0.90 0.16
CA PHE A 22 -3.67 1.68 0.07
C PHE A 22 -3.26 1.94 -1.37
N TYR A 23 -3.16 0.90 -2.20
CA TYR A 23 -2.79 1.04 -3.60
C TYR A 23 -3.75 1.99 -4.34
N ARG A 24 -5.07 1.83 -4.16
CA ARG A 24 -6.05 2.74 -4.77
C ARG A 24 -5.88 4.18 -4.29
N SER A 25 -5.58 4.40 -3.01
CA SER A 25 -5.32 5.75 -2.48
C SER A 25 -4.06 6.37 -3.08
N VAL A 26 -2.99 5.59 -3.26
CA VAL A 26 -1.77 6.04 -3.96
C VAL A 26 -2.09 6.44 -5.39
N ILE A 27 -2.79 5.58 -6.15
CA ILE A 27 -3.19 5.89 -7.54
C ILE A 27 -3.96 7.21 -7.63
N ARG A 28 -4.89 7.49 -6.69
CA ARG A 28 -5.60 8.77 -6.64
C ARG A 28 -4.68 9.94 -6.32
N ALA A 29 -3.80 9.80 -5.34
CA ALA A 29 -2.85 10.85 -4.95
C ALA A 29 -1.91 11.21 -6.11
N THR A 30 -1.49 10.24 -6.93
CA THR A 30 -0.65 10.51 -8.11
C THR A 30 -1.29 11.48 -9.10
N ARG A 31 -2.61 11.69 -9.10
CA ARG A 31 -3.27 12.67 -10.00
C ARG A 31 -2.79 14.10 -9.78
N HIS A 32 -2.33 14.43 -8.56
CA HIS A 32 -1.80 15.76 -8.21
C HIS A 32 -0.37 15.99 -8.70
N ILE A 33 0.33 14.97 -9.21
CA ILE A 33 1.65 15.16 -9.82
C ILE A 33 1.44 15.75 -11.23
N PRO A 34 2.03 16.93 -11.54
CA PRO A 34 1.84 17.58 -12.84
C PRO A 34 2.38 16.76 -14.02
N GLY A 35 3.58 16.18 -13.88
CA GLY A 35 4.27 15.45 -14.96
C GLY A 35 3.63 14.09 -15.27
N ILE A 36 3.30 13.82 -16.54
CA ILE A 36 2.73 12.53 -16.98
C ILE A 36 3.73 11.38 -16.76
N ASP A 37 5.00 11.61 -17.06
CA ASP A 37 6.06 10.60 -16.88
C ASP A 37 6.30 10.33 -15.41
N ALA A 38 6.47 11.37 -14.59
CA ALA A 38 6.59 11.23 -13.14
C ALA A 38 5.40 10.47 -12.53
N ARG A 39 4.17 10.76 -12.97
CA ARG A 39 2.97 10.00 -12.58
C ARG A 39 3.07 8.52 -12.92
N ARG A 40 3.47 8.20 -14.14
CA ARG A 40 3.60 6.82 -14.60
C ARG A 40 4.68 6.09 -13.82
N ASP A 41 5.80 6.75 -13.57
CA ASP A 41 6.93 6.18 -12.84
C ASP A 41 6.58 5.94 -11.38
N THR A 42 5.91 6.87 -10.70
CA THR A 42 5.43 6.64 -9.33
C THR A 42 4.45 5.47 -9.25
N ARG A 43 3.52 5.35 -10.21
CA ARG A 43 2.58 4.22 -10.27
C ARG A 43 3.30 2.89 -10.51
N ARG A 44 4.31 2.87 -11.38
CA ARG A 44 5.11 1.68 -11.67
C ARG A 44 5.93 1.28 -10.46
N TRP A 45 6.57 2.25 -9.82
CA TRP A 45 7.40 2.04 -8.64
C TRP A 45 6.58 1.45 -7.49
N ILE A 46 5.42 2.03 -7.12
CA ILE A 46 4.61 1.49 -6.01
C ILE A 46 4.05 0.10 -6.31
N ARG A 47 3.73 -0.18 -7.58
CA ARG A 47 3.34 -1.53 -8.00
C ARG A 47 4.49 -2.52 -7.76
N GLY A 48 5.71 -2.14 -8.16
CA GLY A 48 6.90 -2.97 -7.94
C GLY A 48 7.18 -3.24 -6.46
N GLU A 49 6.98 -2.26 -5.57
CA GLU A 49 7.11 -2.47 -4.12
C GLU A 49 6.12 -3.52 -3.60
N ILE A 50 4.85 -3.41 -4.00
CA ILE A 50 3.80 -4.36 -3.60
C ILE A 50 4.08 -5.75 -4.16
N GLU A 51 4.46 -5.85 -5.44
CA GLU A 51 4.79 -7.12 -6.10
C GLU A 51 6.01 -7.81 -5.46
N ARG A 52 7.05 -7.06 -5.08
CA ARG A 52 8.20 -7.61 -4.34
C ARG A 52 7.80 -8.21 -3.00
N SER A 53 6.80 -7.63 -2.34
CA SER A 53 6.27 -8.12 -1.07
C SER A 53 5.18 -9.20 -1.21
N ALA A 54 4.81 -9.61 -2.42
CA ALA A 54 3.69 -10.54 -2.65
C ALA A 54 3.97 -11.96 -2.10
N GLY A 55 5.23 -12.31 -1.87
CA GLY A 55 5.63 -13.57 -1.25
C GLY A 55 5.56 -13.58 0.28
N LEU A 56 5.25 -12.46 0.93
CA LEU A 56 5.12 -12.42 2.39
C LEU A 56 3.89 -13.23 2.82
N THR A 57 4.11 -14.21 3.68
CA THR A 57 3.06 -15.05 4.25
C THR A 57 2.82 -14.75 5.73
N ASP A 58 3.72 -14.03 6.38
CA ASP A 58 3.55 -13.65 7.77
C ASP A 58 2.73 -12.36 7.87
N THR A 59 1.71 -12.37 8.72
CA THR A 59 0.83 -11.21 8.87
C THR A 59 1.53 -10.00 9.48
N ASP A 60 2.49 -10.21 10.39
CA ASP A 60 3.25 -9.13 11.00
C ASP A 60 4.17 -8.48 9.96
N ASP A 61 4.82 -9.29 9.12
CA ASP A 61 5.66 -8.80 8.02
C ASP A 61 4.84 -8.00 6.99
N ILE A 62 3.64 -8.49 6.62
CA ILE A 62 2.73 -7.77 5.72
C ILE A 62 2.30 -6.44 6.35
N GLU A 63 2.00 -6.41 7.65
CA GLU A 63 1.62 -5.18 8.37
C GLU A 63 2.76 -4.17 8.46
N GLN A 64 3.97 -4.64 8.75
CA GLN A 64 5.18 -3.81 8.81
C GLN A 64 5.47 -3.21 7.43
N GLN A 65 5.42 -4.02 6.36
CA GLN A 65 5.64 -3.56 5.01
C GLN A 65 4.58 -2.55 4.56
N LEU A 66 3.29 -2.82 4.83
CA LEU A 66 2.22 -1.89 4.54
C LEU A 66 2.41 -0.55 5.29
N SER A 67 2.80 -0.61 6.56
CA SER A 67 3.05 0.57 7.39
C SER A 67 4.25 1.38 6.87
N HIS A 68 5.32 0.70 6.44
CA HIS A 68 6.48 1.31 5.81
C HIS A 68 6.08 2.06 4.54
N LEU A 69 5.37 1.40 3.62
CA LEU A 69 4.92 2.00 2.36
C LEU A 69 3.97 3.18 2.59
N GLN A 70 3.09 3.12 3.59
CA GLN A 70 2.21 4.24 3.95
C GLN A 70 2.99 5.46 4.41
N ARG A 71 4.00 5.28 5.27
CA ARG A 71 4.88 6.38 5.72
C ARG A 71 5.65 6.97 4.56
N LEU A 72 6.23 6.13 3.72
CA LEU A 72 6.98 6.56 2.54
C LEU A 72 6.10 7.36 1.58
N MET A 73 4.87 6.92 1.32
CA MET A 73 3.91 7.65 0.47
C MET A 73 3.45 8.97 1.08
N LYS A 74 3.33 9.06 2.41
CA LYS A 74 3.06 10.34 3.08
C LYS A 74 4.18 11.36 2.89
N GLN A 75 5.43 10.89 2.72
CA GLN A 75 6.58 11.77 2.49
C GLN A 75 6.73 12.16 1.01
N VAL A 76 6.48 11.23 0.09
CA VAL A 76 6.77 11.41 -1.35
C VAL A 76 5.59 12.02 -2.12
N LEU A 77 4.35 11.70 -1.74
CA LEU A 77 3.18 12.08 -2.53
C LEU A 77 2.43 13.28 -1.94
N PRO A 78 2.28 14.38 -2.70
CA PRO A 78 1.48 15.51 -2.27
C PRO A 78 0.01 15.10 -2.14
N GLY A 79 -0.62 15.49 -1.02
CA GLY A 79 -2.03 15.21 -0.76
C GLY A 79 -2.35 13.72 -0.50
N PHE A 80 -1.35 12.87 -0.26
CA PHE A 80 -1.61 11.49 0.11
C PHE A 80 -2.20 11.41 1.52
N ASN A 81 -3.47 11.00 1.62
CA ASN A 81 -4.13 10.70 2.87
C ASN A 81 -4.96 9.42 2.73
N LEU A 82 -4.64 8.41 3.56
CA LEU A 82 -5.34 7.13 3.56
C LEU A 82 -6.79 7.26 4.09
N ALA A 83 -7.09 8.32 4.86
CA ALA A 83 -8.36 8.57 5.54
C ALA A 83 -9.39 9.35 4.72
N ALA A 84 -9.17 9.59 3.42
CA ALA A 84 -10.05 10.44 2.59
C ALA A 84 -11.38 9.77 2.15
N ARG A 85 -12.06 9.12 3.10
CA ARG A 85 -13.51 8.83 3.08
C ARG A 85 -14.14 9.29 4.40
N GLN A 86 -13.79 10.48 4.89
CA GLN A 86 -14.73 11.24 5.72
C GLN A 86 -15.41 12.23 4.79
N ARG A 87 -16.61 11.87 4.31
CA ARG A 87 -17.53 12.89 3.79
C ARG A 87 -17.93 13.73 5.01
N PRO A 88 -17.80 15.07 5.01
CA PRO A 88 -18.50 15.85 6.01
C PRO A 88 -20.00 15.54 5.90
N LYS A 89 -20.63 15.37 7.06
CA LYS A 89 -22.08 15.15 7.19
C LYS A 89 -22.84 16.37 6.68
#